data_AF-A0A5B2Z792-F1
#
_entry.id   AF-A0A5B2Z792-F1
#
_cell.length_a   1.000
_cell.length_b   1.000
_cell.length_c   1.000
_cell.angle_alpha   90.00
_cell.angle_beta   90.00
_cell.angle_gamma   90.00
#
_symmetry.space_group_name_H-M   'P 1'
#
loop_
_entity.id
_entity.type
_entity.pdbx_description
1 polymer ?
#
loop_
_entity_poly.entity_id
_entity_poly.type
_entity_poly.pdbx_seq_one_letter_code
_entity_poly.pdbx_strand_id
1 'polypeptide(L)'
;MSIKFCLYSAIIFIFTISLYVVPTYSFNSAIATNDINTLQAIEGSNDTSSVADEAIQKIALIKNKFTYAAYQNGSFYNFYGMYSPGMFDRLDDDLNTTITNNLNLLTARSIPEGEFPFYLHPAYKDEPYIQYYYLIHDLAKRNNTIVENLTDMDVDQGKIFRENGENAYDVLILFHNEYVSQSEYNNLKRFVENGGTILFTEGNVLYAEIDYDPVNETITLVDGHNWKFNGTAAVNSVAERWLDENRDWMGSNFLNVPSGKPFPFKFNPFNYTHTEEQHLTNSKAKILLNYEAYNLPEEYSNATVATYEMQYGKGKIVHLGLWGHMVKDNPLFIDYMDRVLIPLALGQNVTKLNNSFIKGALNMANLTKSVSDDSEQRFNDTQLVVDSQNPRS
;
A
#
# COMPACT_ATOMS: atom_id res chain seq x y z
N MET A 1 -67.66 -11.80 -23.71
CA MET A 1 -68.19 -12.90 -22.88
C MET A 1 -67.89 -14.21 -23.61
N SER A 2 -67.16 -15.20 -23.09
CA SER A 2 -66.25 -15.34 -21.93
C SER A 2 -65.42 -16.63 -22.15
N ILE A 3 -64.19 -16.84 -21.68
CA ILE A 3 -63.22 -16.01 -20.92
C ILE A 3 -61.79 -16.53 -21.27
N LYS A 4 -60.71 -15.78 -21.00
CA LYS A 4 -59.33 -16.29 -21.15
C LYS A 4 -58.92 -17.14 -19.94
N PHE A 5 -58.29 -18.30 -20.17
CA PHE A 5 -57.46 -18.99 -19.18
C PHE A 5 -55.99 -18.91 -19.58
N CYS A 6 -55.17 -18.24 -18.76
CA CYS A 6 -53.72 -18.38 -18.78
C CYS A 6 -53.33 -19.22 -17.56
N LEU A 7 -52.59 -20.32 -17.75
CA LEU A 7 -51.92 -20.98 -16.64
C LEU A 7 -50.66 -20.19 -16.30
N TYR A 8 -50.63 -19.59 -15.10
CA TYR A 8 -49.40 -19.13 -14.47
C TYR A 8 -48.78 -20.30 -13.69
N SER A 9 -47.63 -20.81 -14.13
CA SER A 9 -46.84 -21.77 -13.35
C SER A 9 -46.12 -21.03 -12.22
N ALA A 10 -46.68 -21.08 -11.01
CA ALA A 10 -46.04 -20.54 -9.81
C ALA A 10 -44.85 -21.44 -9.40
N ILE A 11 -43.63 -21.00 -9.71
CA ILE A 11 -42.41 -21.64 -9.20
C ILE A 11 -42.22 -21.21 -7.75
N ILE A 12 -42.54 -22.10 -6.81
CA ILE A 12 -42.31 -21.89 -5.38
C ILE A 12 -40.84 -22.13 -5.08
N PHE A 13 -40.06 -21.06 -4.94
CA PHE A 13 -38.71 -21.13 -4.37
C PHE A 13 -38.81 -21.37 -2.86
N ILE A 14 -38.55 -22.62 -2.45
CA ILE A 14 -38.39 -22.96 -1.03
C ILE A 14 -36.99 -22.51 -0.61
N PHE A 15 -36.90 -21.36 0.06
CA PHE A 15 -35.69 -20.94 0.76
C PHE A 15 -35.45 -21.84 1.97
N THR A 16 -34.62 -22.87 1.80
CA THR A 16 -34.02 -23.60 2.92
C THR A 16 -32.99 -22.70 3.60
N ILE A 17 -33.37 -22.03 4.68
CA ILE A 17 -32.44 -21.28 5.53
C ILE A 17 -31.58 -22.28 6.30
N SER A 18 -30.45 -22.67 5.71
CA SER A 18 -29.40 -23.38 6.40
C SER A 18 -28.76 -22.44 7.42
N LEU A 19 -29.18 -22.58 8.69
CA LEU A 19 -28.53 -21.93 9.84
C LEU A 19 -27.11 -22.48 10.01
N TYR A 20 -26.16 -21.89 9.29
CA TYR A 20 -24.74 -22.05 9.59
C TYR A 20 -24.47 -21.41 10.95
N VAL A 21 -24.36 -22.25 11.98
CA VAL A 21 -23.79 -21.87 13.26
C VAL A 21 -22.33 -21.53 13.01
N VAL A 22 -22.01 -20.24 12.92
CA VAL A 22 -20.63 -19.77 12.89
C VAL A 22 -19.98 -20.17 14.22
N PRO A 23 -18.92 -20.99 14.22
CA PRO A 23 -18.22 -21.30 15.45
C PRO A 23 -17.56 -20.03 16.00
N THR A 24 -18.03 -19.57 17.16
CA THR A 24 -17.39 -18.47 17.88
C THR A 24 -16.05 -18.95 18.42
N TYR A 25 -14.98 -18.77 17.63
CA TYR A 25 -13.62 -19.00 18.08
C TYR A 25 -13.24 -17.97 19.14
N SER A 26 -13.52 -18.30 20.39
CA SER A 26 -12.95 -17.62 21.55
C SER A 26 -11.45 -17.90 21.58
N PHE A 27 -10.66 -17.03 20.94
CA PHE A 27 -9.21 -17.04 21.06
C PHE A 27 -8.82 -16.75 22.51
N ASN A 28 -8.57 -17.82 23.27
CA ASN A 28 -7.80 -17.71 24.51
C ASN A 28 -6.41 -17.20 24.13
N SER A 29 -6.12 -15.95 24.46
CA SER A 29 -4.83 -15.27 24.25
C SER A 29 -3.75 -15.78 25.22
N ALA A 30 -3.54 -17.10 25.24
CA ALA A 30 -2.55 -17.80 26.03
C ALA A 30 -1.20 -17.91 25.29
N ILE A 31 -0.71 -16.79 24.75
CA ILE A 31 0.61 -16.68 24.13
C ILE A 31 1.49 -15.75 24.97
N ALA A 32 2.44 -16.34 25.69
CA ALA A 32 3.67 -15.75 26.21
C ALA A 32 3.64 -14.28 26.70
N THR A 33 2.94 -14.01 27.80
CA THR A 33 3.03 -12.74 28.54
C THR A 33 4.39 -12.47 29.23
N ASN A 34 5.40 -13.32 29.00
CA ASN A 34 6.69 -13.27 29.70
C ASN A 34 7.74 -12.42 28.97
N ASP A 35 7.80 -12.45 27.64
CA ASP A 35 8.88 -11.80 26.85
C ASP A 35 8.64 -10.32 26.52
N ILE A 36 7.41 -9.81 26.71
CA ILE A 36 7.07 -8.38 26.52
C ILE A 36 7.73 -7.49 27.59
N ASN A 37 7.91 -8.01 28.80
CA ASN A 37 8.49 -7.26 29.94
C ASN A 37 9.93 -6.79 29.68
N THR A 38 10.65 -7.51 28.80
CA THR A 38 12.05 -7.20 28.42
C THR A 38 12.20 -5.91 27.61
N LEU A 39 11.11 -5.34 27.10
CA LEU A 39 11.11 -4.05 26.38
C LEU A 39 10.67 -2.86 27.26
N GLN A 40 10.14 -3.09 28.47
CA GLN A 40 9.74 -2.02 29.40
C GLN A 40 10.86 -1.59 30.37
N ALA A 41 12.05 -2.21 30.29
CA ALA A 41 13.14 -2.01 31.25
C ALA A 41 14.14 -0.87 30.87
N ILE A 42 13.74 0.10 30.03
CA ILE A 42 14.63 1.20 29.59
C ILE A 42 13.95 2.59 29.73
N GLU A 43 13.23 2.81 30.83
CA GLU A 43 12.90 4.16 31.31
C GLU A 43 13.56 4.38 32.67
N GLY A 44 14.59 5.23 32.70
CA GLY A 44 15.53 5.28 33.83
C GLY A 44 16.55 6.41 33.80
N SER A 45 16.22 7.54 33.17
CA SER A 45 17.04 8.75 33.21
C SER A 45 16.16 9.98 33.36
N ASN A 46 16.01 10.46 34.60
CA ASN A 46 15.41 11.77 34.87
C ASN A 46 16.37 12.86 34.35
N ASP A 47 16.09 13.42 33.19
CA ASP A 47 16.63 14.72 32.78
C ASP A 47 15.49 15.73 32.80
N THR A 48 15.50 16.62 33.79
CA THR A 48 14.43 17.62 33.99
C THR A 48 14.67 18.83 33.09
N SER A 49 14.62 18.62 31.78
CA SER A 49 14.47 19.71 30.82
C SER A 49 13.11 20.39 31.01
N SER A 50 13.06 21.71 30.87
CA SER A 50 11.80 22.46 30.92
C SER A 50 10.88 22.04 29.78
N VAL A 51 9.68 21.55 30.11
CA VAL A 51 8.60 21.35 29.13
C VAL A 51 8.18 22.72 28.60
N ALA A 52 8.74 23.09 27.45
CA ALA A 52 8.05 23.98 26.53
C ALA A 52 6.82 23.22 25.98
N ASP A 53 5.73 23.91 25.69
CA ASP A 53 4.64 23.31 24.92
C ASP A 53 5.19 22.84 23.56
N GLU A 54 5.32 21.52 23.39
CA GLU A 54 5.60 20.96 22.07
C GLU A 54 4.42 21.28 21.15
N ALA A 55 4.68 22.05 20.11
CA ALA A 55 3.64 22.53 19.21
C ALA A 55 2.94 21.34 18.55
N ILE A 56 1.64 21.18 18.84
CA ILE A 56 0.80 20.06 18.37
C ILE A 56 0.88 19.97 16.85
N GLN A 57 1.53 18.92 16.37
CA GLN A 57 1.79 18.72 14.94
C GLN A 57 0.51 18.34 14.20
N LYS A 58 0.43 18.78 12.94
CA LYS A 58 -0.70 18.57 12.04
C LYS A 58 -0.38 17.51 10.99
N ILE A 59 -1.21 16.47 10.95
CA ILE A 59 -1.19 15.42 9.94
C ILE A 59 -2.43 15.56 9.05
N ALA A 60 -2.26 15.52 7.73
CA ALA A 60 -3.36 15.27 6.79
C ALA A 60 -3.28 13.84 6.22
N LEU A 61 -4.40 13.11 6.23
CA LEU A 61 -4.55 11.82 5.54
C LEU A 61 -5.20 12.06 4.17
N ILE A 62 -4.49 11.73 3.10
CA ILE A 62 -4.90 12.06 1.72
C ILE A 62 -5.64 10.88 1.08
N LYS A 63 -6.97 11.00 0.93
CA LYS A 63 -7.81 9.99 0.26
C LYS A 63 -7.64 10.05 -1.25
N ASN A 64 -7.33 8.91 -1.86
CA ASN A 64 -7.03 8.68 -3.26
C ASN A 64 -8.31 8.51 -4.14
N LYS A 65 -9.08 9.59 -4.34
CA LYS A 65 -10.32 9.61 -5.13
C LYS A 65 -10.10 9.51 -6.64
N PHE A 66 -9.02 10.07 -7.20
CA PHE A 66 -8.67 9.94 -8.62
C PHE A 66 -8.36 8.48 -8.97
N THR A 67 -7.58 7.83 -8.11
CA THR A 67 -7.27 6.40 -8.14
C THR A 67 -8.56 5.57 -8.15
N TYR A 68 -9.51 5.85 -7.24
CA TYR A 68 -10.82 5.18 -7.26
C TYR A 68 -11.59 5.39 -8.58
N ALA A 69 -11.59 6.60 -9.13
CA ALA A 69 -12.25 6.90 -10.41
C ALA A 69 -11.65 6.09 -11.59
N ALA A 70 -10.33 5.92 -11.63
CA ALA A 70 -9.62 5.13 -12.64
C ALA A 70 -9.92 3.62 -12.55
N TYR A 71 -10.04 3.11 -11.33
CA TYR A 71 -10.31 1.71 -11.01
C TYR A 71 -11.78 1.27 -11.19
N GLN A 72 -12.75 2.18 -11.36
CA GLN A 72 -14.18 1.81 -11.47
C GLN A 72 -14.50 0.93 -12.69
N ASN A 73 -15.54 0.08 -12.56
CA ASN A 73 -16.09 -0.62 -13.72
C ASN A 73 -16.64 0.36 -14.77
N GLY A 74 -16.23 0.16 -16.03
CA GLY A 74 -16.44 1.09 -17.13
C GLY A 74 -15.40 2.21 -17.23
N SER A 75 -14.28 2.10 -16.51
CA SER A 75 -13.20 3.11 -16.46
C SER A 75 -11.87 2.57 -17.02
N PHE A 76 -10.73 3.15 -16.63
CA PHE A 76 -9.43 2.91 -17.27
C PHE A 76 -9.04 1.42 -17.29
N TYR A 77 -9.29 0.67 -16.22
CA TYR A 77 -8.94 -0.76 -16.17
C TYR A 77 -9.76 -1.63 -17.13
N ASN A 78 -10.99 -1.23 -17.49
CA ASN A 78 -11.72 -1.88 -18.58
C ASN A 78 -11.08 -1.60 -19.95
N PHE A 79 -10.45 -0.44 -20.15
CA PHE A 79 -9.70 -0.15 -21.37
C PHE A 79 -8.42 -0.99 -21.44
N TYR A 80 -7.64 -1.05 -20.35
CA TYR A 80 -6.44 -1.88 -20.31
C TYR A 80 -6.76 -3.37 -20.48
N GLY A 81 -7.82 -3.88 -19.88
CA GLY A 81 -8.27 -5.27 -20.08
C GLY A 81 -8.65 -5.60 -21.54
N MET A 82 -9.04 -4.62 -22.35
CA MET A 82 -9.33 -4.81 -23.78
C MET A 82 -8.07 -4.71 -24.66
N TYR A 83 -7.19 -3.73 -24.40
CA TYR A 83 -6.08 -3.37 -25.30
C TYR A 83 -4.69 -3.74 -24.78
N SER A 84 -4.60 -4.25 -23.55
CA SER A 84 -3.39 -4.73 -22.87
C SER A 84 -3.63 -6.06 -22.16
N PRO A 85 -4.13 -7.12 -22.85
CA PRO A 85 -4.40 -8.42 -22.20
C PRO A 85 -3.16 -9.09 -21.61
N GLY A 86 -1.96 -8.64 -21.99
CA GLY A 86 -0.67 -8.97 -21.38
C GLY A 86 0.06 -7.73 -20.85
N MET A 87 -0.64 -6.82 -20.16
CA MET A 87 -0.10 -5.55 -19.60
C MET A 87 1.20 -5.73 -18.78
N PHE A 88 1.38 -6.95 -18.28
CA PHE A 88 2.42 -7.44 -17.37
C PHE A 88 3.61 -8.12 -18.05
N ASP A 89 3.60 -8.24 -19.38
CA ASP A 89 4.65 -8.89 -20.19
C ASP A 89 5.15 -7.98 -21.34
N ARG A 90 4.81 -6.68 -21.30
CA ARG A 90 4.99 -5.72 -22.41
C ARG A 90 6.41 -5.18 -22.67
N LEU A 91 7.45 -5.91 -22.26
CA LEU A 91 8.84 -5.44 -22.39
C LEU A 91 9.37 -5.45 -23.85
N ASP A 92 8.84 -6.31 -24.73
CA ASP A 92 9.30 -6.50 -26.12
C ASP A 92 8.28 -6.09 -27.21
N ASP A 93 7.08 -5.64 -26.82
CA ASP A 93 5.95 -5.48 -27.74
C ASP A 93 6.02 -4.12 -28.47
N ASP A 94 6.71 -4.10 -29.63
CA ASP A 94 6.97 -2.96 -30.54
C ASP A 94 5.70 -2.43 -31.26
N LEU A 95 4.62 -2.30 -30.48
CA LEU A 95 3.27 -2.00 -30.90
C LEU A 95 3.10 -0.48 -31.07
N ASN A 96 3.33 0.01 -32.28
CA ASN A 96 2.84 1.33 -32.72
C ASN A 96 1.30 1.31 -32.90
N THR A 97 0.57 1.05 -31.81
CA THR A 97 -0.89 0.87 -31.81
C THR A 97 -1.58 2.19 -31.49
N THR A 98 -2.49 2.59 -32.36
CA THR A 98 -3.39 3.73 -32.14
C THR A 98 -4.82 3.20 -31.98
N ILE A 99 -5.38 3.34 -30.79
CA ILE A 99 -6.76 3.00 -30.47
C ILE A 99 -7.64 4.24 -30.62
N THR A 100 -8.70 4.14 -31.43
CA THR A 100 -9.72 5.19 -31.64
C THR A 100 -11.11 4.79 -31.16
N ASN A 101 -11.26 3.56 -30.63
CA ASN A 101 -12.51 3.01 -30.10
C ASN A 101 -12.48 3.01 -28.57
N ASN A 102 -13.65 2.91 -27.94
CA ASN A 102 -13.81 2.75 -26.48
C ASN A 102 -13.13 3.85 -25.63
N LEU A 103 -12.80 5.00 -26.22
CA LEU A 103 -12.12 6.13 -25.57
C LEU A 103 -12.94 6.74 -24.41
N ASN A 104 -14.25 6.53 -24.39
CA ASN A 104 -15.14 6.87 -23.29
C ASN A 104 -14.83 6.12 -21.97
N LEU A 105 -13.94 5.12 -22.00
CA LEU A 105 -13.40 4.47 -20.83
C LEU A 105 -12.25 5.29 -20.21
N LEU A 106 -11.59 6.16 -20.98
CA LEU A 106 -10.40 6.93 -20.60
C LEU A 106 -10.65 8.41 -20.29
N THR A 107 -11.87 8.93 -20.51
CA THR A 107 -12.17 10.36 -20.38
C THR A 107 -13.49 10.63 -19.65
N ALA A 108 -13.59 11.79 -19.01
CA ALA A 108 -14.74 12.26 -18.25
C ALA A 108 -15.27 11.23 -17.23
N ARG A 109 -14.34 10.55 -16.56
CA ARG A 109 -14.63 9.52 -15.56
C ARG A 109 -14.98 10.18 -14.23
N SER A 110 -16.26 10.19 -13.87
CA SER A 110 -16.76 10.80 -12.64
C SER A 110 -16.05 10.27 -11.40
N ILE A 111 -15.63 11.18 -10.52
CA ILE A 111 -15.03 10.86 -9.25
C ILE A 111 -16.12 10.32 -8.31
N PRO A 112 -15.90 9.23 -7.55
CA PRO A 112 -17.00 8.55 -6.87
C PRO A 112 -17.25 9.14 -5.48
N GLU A 113 -18.53 9.35 -5.16
CA GLU A 113 -18.95 9.85 -3.85
C GLU A 113 -18.89 8.80 -2.72
N GLY A 114 -18.77 9.29 -1.48
CA GLY A 114 -18.69 8.48 -0.26
C GLY A 114 -17.31 7.90 0.07
N GLU A 115 -17.30 6.87 0.92
CA GLU A 115 -16.08 6.12 1.29
C GLU A 115 -15.53 5.32 0.09
N PHE A 116 -14.22 5.06 0.09
CA PHE A 116 -13.54 4.23 -0.91
C PHE A 116 -13.50 2.77 -0.41
N PRO A 117 -14.28 1.85 -1.01
CA PRO A 117 -14.31 0.47 -0.53
C PRO A 117 -13.08 -0.31 -0.98
N PHE A 118 -12.83 -0.46 -2.29
CA PHE A 118 -11.84 -1.41 -2.80
C PHE A 118 -11.48 -1.28 -4.29
N TYR A 119 -10.48 -2.08 -4.68
CA TYR A 119 -10.20 -2.54 -6.04
C TYR A 119 -11.21 -3.57 -6.55
N LEU A 120 -11.19 -3.86 -7.85
CA LEU A 120 -11.95 -4.97 -8.44
C LEU A 120 -11.19 -5.65 -9.59
N HIS A 121 -10.22 -6.52 -9.24
CA HIS A 121 -9.71 -7.51 -10.20
C HIS A 121 -8.95 -8.65 -9.47
N PRO A 122 -9.17 -9.94 -9.80
CA PRO A 122 -10.10 -10.50 -10.78
C PRO A 122 -11.42 -11.06 -10.17
N ALA A 123 -11.69 -10.85 -8.88
CA ALA A 123 -12.87 -11.39 -8.20
C ALA A 123 -13.39 -10.47 -7.09
N TYR A 124 -14.72 -10.38 -6.92
CA TYR A 124 -15.43 -9.55 -5.92
C TYR A 124 -15.18 -9.94 -4.44
N LYS A 125 -13.93 -9.93 -3.99
CA LYS A 125 -13.47 -10.31 -2.64
C LYS A 125 -12.33 -9.42 -2.16
N ASP A 126 -12.41 -8.17 -2.54
CA ASP A 126 -11.39 -7.16 -2.36
C ASP A 126 -11.57 -6.57 -0.94
N GLU A 127 -10.55 -6.71 -0.08
CA GLU A 127 -10.67 -6.34 1.34
C GLU A 127 -10.77 -4.82 1.51
N PRO A 128 -11.68 -4.32 2.38
CA PRO A 128 -12.07 -2.92 2.32
C PRO A 128 -10.97 -2.00 2.85
N TYR A 129 -10.43 -1.17 1.96
CA TYR A 129 -9.30 -0.26 2.19
C TYR A 129 -9.52 0.68 3.39
N ILE A 130 -10.79 0.99 3.67
CA ILE A 130 -11.23 1.78 4.81
C ILE A 130 -10.76 1.24 6.17
N GLN A 131 -10.54 -0.07 6.33
CA GLN A 131 -9.99 -0.64 7.57
C GLN A 131 -8.53 -0.24 7.78
N TYR A 132 -7.73 -0.22 6.70
CA TYR A 132 -6.35 0.26 6.75
C TYR A 132 -6.31 1.77 7.00
N TYR A 133 -7.19 2.53 6.34
CA TYR A 133 -7.35 3.96 6.60
C TYR A 133 -7.64 4.25 8.09
N TYR A 134 -8.59 3.55 8.69
CA TYR A 134 -8.94 3.72 10.11
C TYR A 134 -7.81 3.29 11.05
N LEU A 135 -7.09 2.20 10.75
CA LEU A 135 -5.87 1.83 11.48
C LEU A 135 -4.86 2.97 11.48
N ILE A 136 -4.45 3.46 10.30
CA ILE A 136 -3.42 4.50 10.17
C ILE A 136 -3.86 5.82 10.84
N HIS A 137 -5.13 6.20 10.71
CA HIS A 137 -5.74 7.33 11.42
C HIS A 137 -5.65 7.20 12.95
N ASP A 138 -5.94 6.01 13.49
CA ASP A 138 -5.94 5.75 14.93
C ASP A 138 -4.52 5.60 15.51
N LEU A 139 -3.52 5.19 14.71
CA LEU A 139 -2.10 5.26 15.10
C LEU A 139 -1.59 6.71 15.09
N ALA A 140 -1.94 7.49 14.05
CA ALA A 140 -1.58 8.90 13.93
C ALA A 140 -2.04 9.72 15.15
N LYS A 141 -3.27 9.50 15.62
CA LYS A 141 -3.85 10.18 16.78
C LYS A 141 -3.20 9.85 18.13
N ARG A 142 -2.47 8.74 18.27
CA ARG A 142 -1.74 8.40 19.52
C ARG A 142 -0.57 9.34 19.78
N ASN A 143 -0.01 9.93 18.72
CA ASN A 143 1.23 10.70 18.76
C ASN A 143 1.00 12.20 19.11
N ASN A 144 -0.05 12.51 19.88
CA ASN A 144 -0.44 13.87 20.27
C ASN A 144 -0.57 14.87 19.08
N THR A 145 -1.25 14.44 18.02
CA THR A 145 -1.39 15.20 16.77
C THR A 145 -2.82 15.65 16.48
N ILE A 146 -2.95 16.73 15.72
CA ILE A 146 -4.20 17.06 15.02
C ILE A 146 -4.19 16.29 13.69
N VAL A 147 -5.16 15.39 13.53
CA VAL A 147 -5.31 14.58 12.32
C VAL A 147 -6.56 15.02 11.57
N GLU A 148 -6.35 15.57 10.37
CA GLU A 148 -7.37 16.03 9.45
C GLU A 148 -7.44 15.10 8.21
N ASN A 149 -8.60 15.03 7.56
CA ASN A 149 -8.82 14.16 6.41
C ASN A 149 -9.01 15.04 5.16
N LEU A 150 -8.20 14.81 4.13
CA LEU A 150 -8.29 15.48 2.83
C LEU A 150 -8.46 14.45 1.70
N THR A 151 -8.62 14.93 0.48
CA THR A 151 -8.56 14.17 -0.77
C THR A 151 -7.36 14.59 -1.62
N ASP A 152 -6.97 13.76 -2.59
CA ASP A 152 -6.12 14.15 -3.71
C ASP A 152 -6.67 15.37 -4.48
N MET A 153 -8.00 15.50 -4.62
CA MET A 153 -8.66 16.71 -5.13
C MET A 153 -8.35 17.97 -4.30
N ASP A 154 -8.17 17.84 -2.98
CA ASP A 154 -7.77 18.97 -2.12
C ASP A 154 -6.28 19.32 -2.29
N VAL A 155 -5.44 18.32 -2.57
CA VAL A 155 -4.01 18.49 -2.83
C VAL A 155 -3.78 19.13 -4.20
N ASP A 156 -4.51 18.69 -5.23
CA ASP A 156 -4.57 19.33 -6.56
C ASP A 156 -4.88 20.82 -6.46
N GLN A 157 -5.91 21.16 -5.69
CA GLN A 157 -6.37 22.54 -5.44
C GLN A 157 -5.46 23.32 -4.47
N GLY A 158 -4.36 22.72 -4.02
CA GLY A 158 -3.34 23.38 -3.19
C GLY A 158 -3.75 23.66 -1.74
N LYS A 159 -4.82 23.04 -1.23
CA LYS A 159 -5.34 23.27 0.14
C LYS A 159 -4.40 22.75 1.25
N ILE A 160 -3.35 22.01 0.89
CA ILE A 160 -2.22 21.68 1.79
C ILE A 160 -1.29 22.87 2.06
N PHE A 161 -1.52 24.04 1.44
CA PHE A 161 -0.81 25.29 1.70
C PHE A 161 -1.70 26.35 2.35
N ARG A 162 -1.07 27.26 3.09
CA ARG A 162 -1.66 28.50 3.60
C ARG A 162 -1.61 29.59 2.52
N GLU A 163 -2.36 30.68 2.70
CA GLU A 163 -2.38 31.84 1.78
C GLU A 163 -0.98 32.47 1.53
N ASN A 164 -0.07 32.38 2.51
CA ASN A 164 1.32 32.85 2.39
C ASN A 164 2.25 31.87 1.64
N GLY A 165 1.75 30.72 1.20
CA GLY A 165 2.49 29.70 0.45
C GLY A 165 3.31 28.71 1.31
N GLU A 166 3.27 28.83 2.64
CA GLU A 166 3.77 27.82 3.59
C GLU A 166 2.86 26.59 3.63
N ASN A 167 3.37 25.48 4.17
CA ASN A 167 2.54 24.29 4.40
C ASN A 167 1.49 24.54 5.50
N ALA A 168 0.28 24.03 5.30
CA ALA A 168 -0.77 24.01 6.31
C ALA A 168 -0.57 22.89 7.36
N TYR A 169 0.11 21.81 6.95
CA TYR A 169 0.37 20.58 7.71
C TYR A 169 1.87 20.31 7.85
N ASP A 170 2.28 19.56 8.87
CA ASP A 170 3.66 19.12 9.07
C ASP A 170 3.93 17.80 8.35
N VAL A 171 2.93 16.91 8.32
CA VAL A 171 2.98 15.60 7.68
C VAL A 171 1.78 15.39 6.75
N LEU A 172 2.00 14.85 5.55
CA LEU A 172 0.95 14.17 4.78
C LEU A 172 1.17 12.67 4.88
N ILE A 173 0.11 11.90 5.16
CA ILE A 173 0.11 10.45 4.99
C ILE A 173 -0.63 10.15 3.69
N LEU A 174 0.10 9.59 2.73
CA LEU A 174 -0.43 9.15 1.44
C LEU A 174 -0.64 7.64 1.44
N PHE A 175 -1.75 7.28 0.82
CA PHE A 175 -2.19 5.92 0.57
C PHE A 175 -1.79 5.54 -0.85
N HIS A 176 -2.54 4.64 -1.52
CA HIS A 176 -2.25 4.21 -2.88
C HIS A 176 -2.68 5.28 -3.91
N ASN A 177 -2.03 6.45 -3.91
CA ASN A 177 -2.20 7.52 -4.90
C ASN A 177 -1.48 7.11 -6.21
N GLU A 178 -2.01 6.12 -6.92
CA GLU A 178 -1.46 5.62 -8.20
C GLU A 178 -1.71 6.63 -9.34
N TYR A 179 -2.96 7.08 -9.46
CA TYR A 179 -3.41 8.11 -10.41
C TYR A 179 -3.43 9.47 -9.74
N VAL A 180 -2.74 10.42 -10.36
CA VAL A 180 -2.38 11.71 -9.76
C VAL A 180 -2.52 12.82 -10.80
N SER A 181 -2.97 14.00 -10.39
CA SER A 181 -2.98 15.17 -11.29
C SER A 181 -1.59 15.81 -11.37
N GLN A 182 -1.26 16.48 -12.49
CA GLN A 182 0.01 17.21 -12.56
C GLN A 182 0.06 18.41 -11.59
N SER A 183 -1.09 18.92 -11.09
CA SER A 183 -1.13 19.90 -9.99
C SER A 183 -0.86 19.24 -8.64
N GLU A 184 -1.52 18.12 -8.35
CA GLU A 184 -1.30 17.31 -7.14
C GLU A 184 0.18 16.93 -7.01
N TYR A 185 0.77 16.36 -8.07
CA TYR A 185 2.18 15.97 -8.10
C TYR A 185 3.12 17.15 -7.74
N ASN A 186 2.89 18.31 -8.35
CA ASN A 186 3.69 19.51 -8.09
C ASN A 186 3.48 20.04 -6.67
N ASN A 187 2.26 19.93 -6.11
CA ASN A 187 1.94 20.36 -4.76
C ASN A 187 2.53 19.41 -3.70
N LEU A 188 2.49 18.10 -3.91
CA LEU A 188 3.16 17.09 -3.06
C LEU A 188 4.68 17.34 -3.02
N LYS A 189 5.31 17.51 -4.19
CA LYS A 189 6.74 17.80 -4.28
C LYS A 189 7.10 19.12 -3.58
N ARG A 190 6.36 20.20 -3.86
CA ARG A 190 6.54 21.52 -3.22
C ARG A 190 6.36 21.48 -1.70
N PHE A 191 5.43 20.67 -1.20
CA PHE A 191 5.22 20.50 0.24
C PHE A 191 6.46 19.95 0.95
N VAL A 192 7.16 18.99 0.32
CA VAL A 192 8.43 18.46 0.82
C VAL A 192 9.55 19.49 0.67
N GLU A 193 9.63 20.18 -0.47
CA GLU A 193 10.61 21.27 -0.67
C GLU A 193 10.48 22.39 0.38
N ASN A 194 9.26 22.70 0.79
CA ASN A 194 8.94 23.69 1.82
C ASN A 194 9.39 23.29 3.24
N GLY A 195 9.52 21.99 3.55
CA GLY A 195 9.91 21.48 4.87
C GLY A 195 9.03 20.39 5.47
N GLY A 196 7.93 20.01 4.80
CA GLY A 196 7.03 18.98 5.29
C GLY A 196 7.55 17.56 5.09
N THR A 197 6.95 16.59 5.77
CA THR A 197 7.22 15.16 5.55
C THR A 197 6.07 14.46 4.85
N ILE A 198 6.34 13.67 3.81
CA ILE A 198 5.36 12.71 3.28
C ILE A 198 5.69 11.31 3.79
N LEU A 199 4.68 10.63 4.36
CA LEU A 199 4.71 9.20 4.66
C LEU A 199 3.87 8.47 3.61
N PHE A 200 4.52 7.75 2.69
CA PHE A 200 3.85 6.84 1.76
C PHE A 200 3.69 5.45 2.40
N THR A 201 2.46 4.96 2.42
CA THR A 201 2.07 3.71 3.10
C THR A 201 1.87 2.52 2.17
N GLU A 202 2.04 2.70 0.85
CA GLU A 202 1.67 1.72 -0.18
C GLU A 202 2.75 1.60 -1.29
N GLY A 203 2.70 0.51 -2.05
CA GLY A 203 3.38 0.37 -3.33
C GLY A 203 2.67 1.14 -4.46
N ASN A 204 3.33 1.20 -5.64
CA ASN A 204 2.72 1.72 -6.88
C ASN A 204 2.01 3.08 -6.69
N VAL A 205 2.75 4.06 -6.16
CA VAL A 205 2.29 5.45 -5.97
C VAL A 205 2.97 6.38 -6.95
N LEU A 206 2.24 7.43 -7.36
CA LEU A 206 2.65 8.46 -8.32
C LEU A 206 3.04 7.85 -9.68
N TYR A 207 2.19 6.98 -10.22
CA TYR A 207 2.51 6.14 -11.38
C TYR A 207 1.96 6.69 -12.70
N ALA A 208 0.75 7.27 -12.70
CA ALA A 208 0.08 7.76 -13.90
C ALA A 208 -0.53 9.16 -13.75
N GLU A 209 -0.44 9.96 -14.82
CA GLU A 209 -0.96 11.33 -14.88
C GLU A 209 -2.41 11.36 -15.39
N ILE A 210 -3.24 12.11 -14.68
CA ILE A 210 -4.60 12.46 -15.11
C ILE A 210 -4.77 13.97 -15.25
N ASP A 211 -5.70 14.33 -16.13
CA ASP A 211 -6.31 15.66 -16.18
C ASP A 211 -7.58 15.60 -15.32
N TYR A 212 -7.75 16.59 -14.43
CA TYR A 212 -8.86 16.67 -13.48
C TYR A 212 -9.70 17.90 -13.78
N ASP A 213 -11.00 17.67 -14.00
CA ASP A 213 -11.99 18.72 -14.14
C ASP A 213 -12.68 18.97 -12.77
N PRO A 214 -12.38 20.07 -12.07
CA PRO A 214 -12.99 20.42 -10.78
C PRO A 214 -14.39 21.04 -10.91
N VAL A 215 -14.91 21.24 -12.12
CA VAL A 215 -16.27 21.76 -12.36
C VAL A 215 -17.25 20.61 -12.57
N ASN A 216 -16.83 19.54 -13.26
CA ASN A 216 -17.61 18.34 -13.50
C ASN A 216 -17.24 17.16 -12.58
N GLU A 217 -16.21 17.33 -11.75
CA GLU A 217 -15.62 16.31 -10.85
C GLU A 217 -15.32 14.99 -11.59
N THR A 218 -14.53 15.11 -12.67
CA THR A 218 -14.12 13.96 -13.50
C THR A 218 -12.62 13.92 -13.75
N ILE A 219 -12.09 12.73 -14.02
CA ILE A 219 -10.72 12.55 -14.52
C ILE A 219 -10.69 12.07 -15.98
N THR A 220 -9.60 12.38 -16.66
CA THR A 220 -9.22 11.86 -17.98
C THR A 220 -7.77 11.38 -17.93
N LEU A 221 -7.46 10.21 -18.49
CA LEU A 221 -6.08 9.73 -18.58
C LEU A 221 -5.26 10.70 -19.44
N VAL A 222 -4.09 11.09 -18.98
CA VAL A 222 -3.11 11.81 -19.80
C VAL A 222 -2.04 10.85 -20.29
N ASP A 223 -1.31 10.21 -19.37
CA ASP A 223 -0.13 9.39 -19.71
C ASP A 223 0.28 8.45 -18.54
N GLY A 224 0.83 7.28 -18.86
CA GLY A 224 1.18 6.21 -17.91
C GLY A 224 0.48 4.88 -18.23
N HIS A 225 0.79 3.80 -17.50
CA HIS A 225 0.29 2.44 -17.76
C HIS A 225 0.55 1.92 -19.19
N ASN A 226 1.59 2.44 -19.85
CA ASN A 226 1.93 2.22 -21.26
C ASN A 226 0.96 2.88 -22.27
N TRP A 227 0.16 3.86 -21.85
CA TRP A 227 -0.83 4.56 -22.68
C TRP A 227 -0.79 6.07 -22.51
N LYS A 228 -0.88 6.81 -23.62
CA LYS A 228 -1.10 8.26 -23.66
C LYS A 228 -2.40 8.55 -24.41
N PHE A 229 -3.26 9.39 -23.84
CA PHE A 229 -4.53 9.78 -24.45
C PHE A 229 -4.55 11.28 -24.76
N ASN A 230 -5.11 11.65 -25.91
CA ASN A 230 -5.07 13.03 -26.44
C ASN A 230 -6.47 13.63 -26.73
N GLY A 231 -7.53 13.05 -26.16
CA GLY A 231 -8.92 13.43 -26.46
C GLY A 231 -9.51 12.76 -27.71
N THR A 232 -8.68 12.23 -28.63
CA THR A 232 -9.13 11.67 -29.93
C THR A 232 -8.61 10.26 -30.25
N ALA A 233 -7.52 9.86 -29.62
CA ALA A 233 -6.95 8.52 -29.68
C ALA A 233 -6.12 8.23 -28.42
N ALA A 234 -5.97 6.95 -28.12
CA ALA A 234 -4.98 6.44 -27.17
C ALA A 234 -3.86 5.72 -27.92
N VAL A 235 -2.61 5.99 -27.56
CA VAL A 235 -1.41 5.42 -28.19
C VAL A 235 -0.47 4.83 -27.13
N ASN A 236 0.40 3.90 -27.52
CA ASN A 236 1.43 3.37 -26.64
C ASN A 236 2.34 4.51 -26.10
N SER A 237 2.75 4.39 -24.84
CA SER A 237 3.56 5.38 -24.11
C SER A 237 4.37 4.73 -22.97
N VAL A 238 4.85 5.54 -22.02
CA VAL A 238 5.63 5.10 -20.85
C VAL A 238 4.80 4.27 -19.85
N ALA A 239 5.47 3.37 -19.13
CA ALA A 239 4.90 2.60 -18.03
C ALA A 239 4.61 3.49 -16.81
N GLU A 240 5.67 3.93 -16.12
CA GLU A 240 5.61 4.94 -15.05
C GLU A 240 5.81 6.34 -15.65
N ARG A 241 4.90 7.26 -15.37
CA ARG A 241 4.87 8.60 -15.99
C ARG A 241 5.92 9.56 -15.43
N TRP A 242 6.24 9.48 -14.15
CA TRP A 242 7.25 10.34 -13.51
C TRP A 242 8.51 9.58 -13.12
N LEU A 243 8.92 8.59 -13.92
CA LEU A 243 10.05 7.69 -13.62
C LEU A 243 11.34 8.44 -13.22
N ASP A 244 11.68 9.50 -13.95
CA ASP A 244 12.88 10.28 -13.68
C ASP A 244 12.72 11.22 -12.47
N GLU A 245 11.56 11.85 -12.32
CA GLU A 245 11.28 12.79 -11.25
C GLU A 245 11.08 12.09 -9.89
N ASN A 246 10.37 10.95 -9.87
CA ASN A 246 10.15 10.10 -8.69
C ASN A 246 11.49 9.62 -8.12
N ARG A 247 12.43 9.17 -8.97
CA ARG A 247 13.80 8.87 -8.55
C ARG A 247 14.46 10.06 -7.86
N ASP A 248 14.33 11.26 -8.41
CA ASP A 248 15.04 12.44 -7.92
C ASP A 248 14.52 12.99 -6.58
N TRP A 249 13.20 12.97 -6.33
CA TRP A 249 12.61 13.52 -5.10
C TRP A 249 11.91 12.54 -4.15
N MET A 250 11.30 11.45 -4.66
CA MET A 250 10.73 10.40 -3.82
C MET A 250 11.83 9.42 -3.37
N GLY A 251 12.66 8.97 -4.32
CA GLY A 251 13.83 8.11 -4.09
C GLY A 251 13.65 6.65 -4.56
N SER A 252 12.47 6.31 -5.06
CA SER A 252 12.09 4.99 -5.56
C SER A 252 11.16 5.08 -6.76
N ASN A 253 11.05 3.98 -7.51
CA ASN A 253 10.14 3.80 -8.65
C ASN A 253 9.42 2.46 -8.53
N PHE A 254 8.34 2.26 -9.29
CA PHE A 254 7.54 1.05 -9.19
C PHE A 254 8.37 -0.18 -9.57
N LEU A 255 8.37 -1.19 -8.70
CA LEU A 255 8.90 -2.50 -9.05
C LEU A 255 7.85 -3.19 -9.93
N ASN A 256 7.90 -2.93 -11.24
CA ASN A 256 6.96 -3.47 -12.23
C ASN A 256 7.21 -4.97 -12.50
N VAL A 257 7.16 -5.77 -11.44
CA VAL A 257 7.08 -7.22 -11.46
C VAL A 257 5.60 -7.58 -11.24
N PRO A 258 4.98 -8.36 -12.13
CA PRO A 258 3.58 -8.74 -11.99
C PRO A 258 3.34 -9.63 -10.76
N SER A 259 2.33 -9.32 -9.95
CA SER A 259 1.93 -10.10 -8.76
C SER A 259 1.75 -11.61 -8.98
N GLY A 260 1.45 -12.04 -10.22
CA GLY A 260 1.41 -13.45 -10.62
C GLY A 260 2.77 -14.15 -10.81
N LYS A 261 3.90 -13.42 -10.73
CA LYS A 261 5.29 -13.90 -10.81
C LYS A 261 5.94 -13.79 -9.42
N PRO A 262 5.64 -14.70 -8.47
CA PRO A 262 6.03 -14.54 -7.06
C PRO A 262 7.55 -14.55 -6.87
N PHE A 263 8.08 -13.49 -6.27
CA PHE A 263 9.44 -13.47 -5.73
C PHE A 263 9.43 -13.42 -4.18
N PRO A 264 10.36 -14.13 -3.52
CA PRO A 264 10.47 -14.15 -2.05
C PRO A 264 11.31 -13.01 -1.46
N PHE A 265 11.09 -12.77 -0.17
CA PHE A 265 11.82 -11.83 0.69
C PHE A 265 12.56 -12.62 1.80
N LYS A 266 13.86 -12.37 2.04
CA LYS A 266 14.58 -13.08 3.13
C LYS A 266 14.26 -12.51 4.51
N PHE A 267 14.02 -11.20 4.62
CA PHE A 267 13.65 -10.57 5.87
C PHE A 267 12.24 -9.99 5.78
N ASN A 268 11.26 -10.84 6.11
CA ASN A 268 9.84 -10.56 5.97
C ASN A 268 9.12 -10.53 7.34
N PRO A 269 9.34 -9.49 8.18
CA PRO A 269 8.72 -9.40 9.50
C PRO A 269 7.19 -9.33 9.45
N PHE A 270 6.62 -8.92 8.31
CA PHE A 270 5.19 -8.67 8.15
C PHE A 270 4.44 -9.84 7.53
N ASN A 271 5.12 -10.93 7.15
CA ASN A 271 4.56 -12.05 6.38
C ASN A 271 3.84 -11.57 5.09
N TYR A 272 4.42 -10.55 4.46
CA TYR A 272 3.95 -9.98 3.21
C TYR A 272 4.17 -10.96 2.05
N THR A 273 3.25 -10.99 1.08
CA THR A 273 3.41 -11.71 -0.19
C THR A 273 3.54 -10.68 -1.30
N HIS A 274 4.43 -10.91 -2.26
CA HIS A 274 4.61 -10.01 -3.41
C HIS A 274 3.26 -9.67 -4.05
N THR A 275 3.00 -8.38 -4.19
CA THR A 275 1.81 -7.83 -4.87
C THR A 275 2.17 -6.57 -5.63
N GLU A 276 2.50 -5.48 -4.93
CA GLU A 276 2.96 -4.21 -5.52
C GLU A 276 3.97 -3.54 -4.57
N GLU A 277 5.17 -3.24 -5.07
CA GLU A 277 6.26 -2.67 -4.27
C GLU A 277 6.91 -1.46 -4.95
N GLN A 278 7.58 -0.62 -4.17
CA GLN A 278 8.54 0.36 -4.69
C GLN A 278 9.97 -0.18 -4.50
N HIS A 279 10.84 0.04 -5.49
CA HIS A 279 12.26 -0.26 -5.38
C HIS A 279 13.10 1.02 -5.36
N LEU A 280 14.15 1.04 -4.53
CA LEU A 280 15.06 2.18 -4.41
C LEU A 280 15.84 2.43 -5.70
N THR A 281 15.77 3.66 -6.19
CA THR A 281 16.48 4.15 -7.39
C THR A 281 17.40 5.33 -7.09
N ASN A 282 17.40 5.85 -5.86
CA ASN A 282 18.25 6.96 -5.42
C ASN A 282 19.14 6.57 -4.23
N SER A 283 20.47 6.64 -4.42
CA SER A 283 21.47 6.26 -3.41
C SER A 283 21.57 7.22 -2.21
N LYS A 284 20.79 8.32 -2.19
CA LYS A 284 20.63 9.20 -1.02
C LYS A 284 19.62 8.68 -0.01
N ALA A 285 18.78 7.72 -0.39
CA ALA A 285 17.79 7.13 0.51
C ALA A 285 18.48 6.32 1.62
N LYS A 286 18.12 6.60 2.87
CA LYS A 286 18.55 5.86 4.05
C LYS A 286 17.55 4.73 4.31
N ILE A 287 17.97 3.50 4.03
CA ILE A 287 17.22 2.29 4.36
C ILE A 287 16.97 2.25 5.88
N LEU A 288 15.71 2.03 6.25
CA LEU A 288 15.26 1.77 7.62
C LEU A 288 15.08 0.27 7.84
N LEU A 289 14.52 -0.44 6.84
CA LEU A 289 14.25 -1.87 6.85
C LEU A 289 14.43 -2.41 5.42
N ASN A 290 15.46 -3.22 5.17
CA ASN A 290 15.61 -3.95 3.90
C ASN A 290 14.82 -5.26 3.99
N TYR A 291 13.93 -5.52 3.04
CA TYR A 291 13.17 -6.79 3.01
C TYR A 291 13.96 -7.94 2.38
N GLU A 292 15.09 -7.63 1.73
CA GLU A 292 15.98 -8.60 1.08
C GLU A 292 15.23 -9.46 0.04
N ALA A 293 14.51 -8.80 -0.87
CA ALA A 293 13.93 -9.44 -2.06
C ALA A 293 15.00 -10.21 -2.86
N TYR A 294 14.64 -11.38 -3.39
CA TYR A 294 15.55 -12.20 -4.19
C TYR A 294 14.78 -13.05 -5.22
N ASN A 295 15.51 -13.61 -6.19
CA ASN A 295 14.93 -14.23 -7.40
C ASN A 295 14.04 -13.27 -8.22
N LEU A 296 14.38 -11.98 -8.20
CA LEU A 296 13.80 -10.97 -9.08
C LEU A 296 14.16 -11.25 -10.55
N PRO A 297 13.34 -10.77 -11.51
CA PRO A 297 13.67 -10.78 -12.94
C PRO A 297 15.02 -10.10 -13.26
N GLU A 298 15.60 -10.36 -14.44
CA GLU A 298 16.96 -9.91 -14.79
C GLU A 298 17.07 -8.37 -14.79
N GLU A 299 16.05 -7.70 -15.32
CA GLU A 299 15.88 -6.24 -15.35
C GLU A 299 15.79 -5.62 -13.94
N TYR A 300 15.37 -6.38 -12.94
CA TYR A 300 15.29 -5.98 -11.53
C TYR A 300 16.27 -6.73 -10.62
N SER A 301 17.28 -7.40 -11.18
CA SER A 301 18.22 -8.27 -10.46
C SER A 301 19.03 -7.59 -9.34
N ASN A 302 19.10 -6.26 -9.36
CA ASN A 302 19.78 -5.42 -8.35
C ASN A 302 18.81 -4.48 -7.59
N ALA A 303 17.50 -4.60 -7.82
CA ALA A 303 16.50 -3.73 -7.21
C ALA A 303 16.38 -4.00 -5.70
N THR A 304 16.31 -2.93 -4.90
CA THR A 304 16.20 -3.03 -3.43
C THR A 304 14.82 -2.57 -2.97
N VAL A 305 13.98 -3.52 -2.56
CA VAL A 305 12.71 -3.23 -1.87
C VAL A 305 12.98 -3.01 -0.39
N ALA A 306 12.62 -1.84 0.13
CA ALA A 306 12.92 -1.45 1.49
C ALA A 306 11.95 -0.38 2.02
N THR A 307 11.74 -0.34 3.33
CA THR A 307 11.32 0.89 4.01
C THR A 307 12.52 1.83 4.09
N TYR A 308 12.34 3.10 3.76
CA TYR A 308 13.41 4.10 3.78
C TYR A 308 12.93 5.49 4.22
N GLU A 309 13.89 6.37 4.54
CA GLU A 309 13.68 7.83 4.53
C GLU A 309 14.65 8.51 3.54
N MET A 310 14.24 9.61 2.90
CA MET A 310 15.10 10.42 2.04
C MET A 310 14.84 11.91 2.25
N GLN A 311 15.89 12.71 2.40
CA GLN A 311 15.79 14.17 2.53
C GLN A 311 15.62 14.82 1.16
N TYR A 312 14.68 15.75 1.01
CA TYR A 312 14.46 16.51 -0.22
C TYR A 312 14.07 17.97 0.05
N GLY A 313 14.78 18.91 -0.58
CA GLY A 313 14.64 20.34 -0.30
C GLY A 313 14.94 20.65 1.18
N LYS A 314 13.92 21.07 1.94
CA LYS A 314 14.00 21.26 3.40
C LYS A 314 13.33 20.14 4.21
N GLY A 315 12.52 19.31 3.55
CA GLY A 315 11.70 18.27 4.17
C GLY A 315 12.21 16.87 3.82
N LYS A 316 11.34 15.87 3.95
CA LYS A 316 11.70 14.48 3.68
C LYS A 316 10.55 13.59 3.24
N ILE A 317 10.93 12.44 2.72
CA ILE A 317 10.09 11.29 2.42
C ILE A 317 10.35 10.23 3.48
N VAL A 318 9.30 9.55 3.93
CA VAL A 318 9.35 8.24 4.56
C VAL A 318 8.46 7.33 3.71
N HIS A 319 8.94 6.15 3.36
CA HIS A 319 8.23 5.26 2.44
C HIS A 319 8.24 3.83 2.96
N LEU A 320 7.09 3.16 3.02
CA LEU A 320 6.99 1.76 3.46
C LEU A 320 7.68 0.81 2.49
N GLY A 321 7.36 0.94 1.20
CA GLY A 321 7.96 0.19 0.09
C GLY A 321 7.16 -1.04 -0.35
N LEU A 322 6.10 -1.39 0.37
CA LEU A 322 5.18 -2.50 0.10
C LEU A 322 3.74 -1.97 0.00
N TRP A 323 2.82 -2.75 -0.61
CA TRP A 323 1.38 -2.57 -0.43
C TRP A 323 0.99 -2.82 1.04
N GLY A 324 0.92 -1.76 1.85
CA GLY A 324 0.83 -1.81 3.31
C GLY A 324 -0.51 -2.32 3.84
N HIS A 325 -1.61 -2.11 3.11
CA HIS A 325 -2.91 -2.65 3.51
C HIS A 325 -2.95 -4.19 3.54
N MET A 326 -2.12 -4.86 2.74
CA MET A 326 -1.98 -6.33 2.74
C MET A 326 -1.39 -6.89 4.05
N VAL A 327 -0.81 -6.04 4.91
CA VAL A 327 -0.25 -6.42 6.22
C VAL A 327 -0.91 -5.69 7.39
N LYS A 328 -2.07 -5.06 7.18
CA LYS A 328 -2.83 -4.29 8.20
C LYS A 328 -3.07 -5.06 9.51
N ASP A 329 -3.30 -6.37 9.42
CA ASP A 329 -3.60 -7.25 10.55
C ASP A 329 -2.34 -7.85 11.22
N ASN A 330 -1.14 -7.60 10.67
CA ASN A 330 0.09 -8.10 11.26
C ASN A 330 0.51 -7.23 12.48
N PRO A 331 0.63 -7.81 13.69
CA PRO A 331 0.93 -7.02 14.90
C PRO A 331 2.31 -6.36 14.88
N LEU A 332 3.29 -6.93 14.16
CA LEU A 332 4.61 -6.32 13.99
C LEU A 332 4.57 -5.15 13.00
N PHE A 333 3.71 -5.20 11.98
CA PHE A 333 3.46 -4.06 11.10
C PHE A 333 2.80 -2.91 11.87
N ILE A 334 1.78 -3.20 12.67
CA ILE A 334 1.11 -2.21 13.53
C ILE A 334 2.12 -1.55 14.48
N ASP A 335 2.94 -2.36 15.18
CA ASP A 335 3.95 -1.85 16.11
C ASP A 335 5.04 -1.01 15.41
N TYR A 336 5.48 -1.42 14.21
CA TYR A 336 6.44 -0.66 13.40
C TYR A 336 5.87 0.68 12.91
N MET A 337 4.61 0.70 12.49
CA MET A 337 3.94 1.93 12.06
C MET A 337 3.75 2.91 13.24
N ASP A 338 3.29 2.42 14.40
CA ASP A 338 3.01 3.23 15.60
C ASP A 338 4.30 3.75 16.28
N ARG A 339 5.37 2.94 16.33
CA ARG A 339 6.62 3.30 17.05
C ARG A 339 7.78 3.77 16.18
N VAL A 340 7.75 3.54 14.87
CA VAL A 340 8.87 3.89 13.98
C VAL A 340 8.42 4.83 12.87
N LEU A 341 7.43 4.48 12.06
CA LEU A 341 7.14 5.25 10.84
C LEU A 341 6.42 6.57 11.11
N ILE A 342 5.36 6.56 11.92
CA ILE A 342 4.64 7.79 12.28
C ILE A 342 5.52 8.73 13.14
N PRO A 343 6.20 8.25 14.21
CA PRO A 343 7.16 9.07 14.95
C PRO A 343 8.30 9.63 14.08
N LEU A 344 8.83 8.86 13.12
CA LEU A 344 9.86 9.36 12.20
C LEU A 344 9.30 10.42 11.24
N ALA A 345 8.07 10.24 10.74
CA ALA A 345 7.42 11.23 9.89
C ALA A 345 7.20 12.56 10.64
N LEU A 346 6.87 12.48 11.93
CA LEU A 346 6.79 13.62 12.86
C LEU A 346 8.16 14.20 13.26
N GLY A 347 9.28 13.64 12.77
CA GLY A 347 10.63 14.16 12.96
C GLY A 347 11.39 13.58 14.15
N GLN A 348 10.82 12.63 14.89
CA GLN A 348 11.46 12.02 16.06
C GLN A 348 12.64 11.11 15.67
N ASN A 349 13.65 11.01 16.55
CA ASN A 349 14.83 10.16 16.32
C ASN A 349 14.57 8.69 16.71
N VAL A 350 13.90 7.94 15.83
CA VAL A 350 13.54 6.53 16.04
C VAL A 350 14.71 5.55 15.91
N THR A 351 15.96 5.99 15.73
CA THR A 351 17.10 5.11 15.40
C THR A 351 17.28 3.94 16.38
N LYS A 352 17.08 4.17 17.69
CA LYS A 352 17.11 3.10 18.71
C LYS A 352 15.94 2.13 18.57
N LEU A 353 14.73 2.64 18.30
CA LEU A 353 13.50 1.85 18.17
C LEU A 353 13.56 0.97 16.92
N ASN A 354 13.95 1.52 15.77
CA ASN A 354 14.14 0.78 14.52
C ASN A 354 15.17 -0.36 14.67
N ASN A 355 16.31 -0.08 15.30
CA ASN A 355 17.35 -1.10 15.55
C ASN A 355 16.87 -2.19 16.52
N SER A 356 16.04 -1.83 17.52
CA SER A 356 15.42 -2.78 18.45
C SER A 356 14.38 -3.65 17.75
N PHE A 357 13.54 -3.05 16.89
CA PHE A 357 12.55 -3.74 16.07
C PHE A 357 13.20 -4.78 15.15
N ILE A 358 14.22 -4.39 14.36
CA ILE A 358 14.95 -5.30 13.47
C ILE A 358 15.52 -6.49 14.25
N LYS A 359 16.16 -6.22 15.39
CA LYS A 359 16.72 -7.28 16.25
C LYS A 359 15.65 -8.21 16.80
N GLY A 360 14.49 -7.68 17.23
CA GLY A 360 13.35 -8.48 17.70
C GLY A 360 12.78 -9.37 16.60
N ALA A 361 12.54 -8.80 15.41
CA ALA A 361 12.05 -9.53 14.24
C ALA A 361 13.01 -10.64 13.78
N LEU A 362 14.32 -10.38 13.73
CA LEU A 362 15.33 -11.39 13.41
C LEU A 362 15.36 -12.52 14.46
N ASN A 363 15.21 -12.19 15.75
CA ASN A 363 15.11 -13.22 16.80
C ASN A 363 13.86 -14.10 16.62
N MET A 364 12.71 -13.51 16.33
CA MET A 364 11.46 -14.26 16.08
C MET A 364 11.56 -15.17 14.85
N ALA A 365 12.12 -14.68 13.74
CA ALA A 365 12.32 -15.48 12.52
C ALA A 365 13.28 -16.67 12.74
N ASN A 366 14.33 -16.50 13.55
CA ASN A 366 15.21 -17.60 13.94
C ASN A 366 14.52 -18.61 14.86
N LEU A 367 13.64 -18.16 15.76
CA LEU A 367 12.87 -19.03 16.65
C LEU A 367 11.86 -19.89 15.86
N THR A 368 11.05 -19.32 14.96
CA THR A 368 10.13 -20.11 14.13
C THR A 368 10.86 -21.13 13.28
N LYS A 369 12.02 -20.78 12.71
CA LYS A 369 12.86 -21.76 12.00
C LYS A 369 13.37 -22.88 12.91
N SER A 370 13.87 -22.55 14.11
CA SER A 370 14.32 -23.60 15.03
C SER A 370 13.19 -24.57 15.40
N VAL A 371 11.94 -24.10 15.49
CA VAL A 371 10.77 -24.94 15.78
C VAL A 371 10.33 -25.76 14.56
N SER A 372 10.43 -25.25 13.33
CA SER A 372 10.17 -26.07 12.12
C SER A 372 11.17 -27.21 12.03
N ASP A 373 12.45 -26.91 12.16
CA ASP A 373 13.55 -27.86 11.99
C ASP A 373 13.45 -28.98 13.08
N ASP A 374 13.15 -28.62 14.33
CA ASP A 374 12.92 -29.57 15.44
C ASP A 374 11.66 -30.44 15.22
N SER A 375 10.61 -29.89 14.57
CA SER A 375 9.38 -30.64 14.27
C SER A 375 9.55 -31.63 13.12
N GLU A 376 10.32 -31.26 12.09
CA GLU A 376 10.65 -32.13 10.95
C GLU A 376 11.63 -33.24 11.38
N GLN A 377 12.60 -32.93 12.23
CA GLN A 377 13.48 -33.95 12.81
C GLN A 377 12.69 -34.97 13.65
N ARG A 378 11.76 -34.52 14.52
CA ARG A 378 10.89 -35.43 15.29
C ARG A 378 9.98 -36.29 14.41
N PHE A 379 9.53 -35.79 13.26
CA PHE A 379 8.75 -36.57 12.30
C PHE A 379 9.60 -37.70 11.72
N ASN A 380 10.83 -37.40 11.29
CA ASN A 380 11.78 -38.38 10.75
C ASN A 380 12.23 -39.41 11.80
N ASP A 381 12.52 -38.99 13.04
CA ASP A 381 12.84 -39.90 14.15
C ASP A 381 11.67 -40.83 14.49
N THR A 382 10.43 -40.33 14.45
CA THR A 382 9.22 -41.16 14.63
C THR A 382 9.06 -42.19 13.51
N GLN A 383 9.35 -41.80 12.26
CA GLN A 383 9.33 -42.70 11.11
C GLN A 383 10.34 -43.85 11.27
N LEU A 384 11.57 -43.55 11.69
CA LEU A 384 12.64 -44.53 11.93
C LEU A 384 12.31 -45.51 13.06
N VAL A 385 11.60 -45.07 14.11
CA VAL A 385 11.15 -45.96 15.20
C VAL A 385 10.12 -46.99 14.69
N VAL A 386 9.21 -46.60 13.77
CA VAL A 386 8.20 -47.52 13.20
C VAL A 386 8.84 -48.65 12.39
N ASP A 387 9.80 -48.35 11.52
CA ASP A 387 10.48 -49.38 10.71
C ASP A 387 11.35 -50.33 11.55
N SER A 388 11.80 -49.91 12.74
CA SER A 388 12.59 -50.78 13.64
C SER A 388 11.79 -51.88 14.35
N GLN A 389 10.45 -51.81 14.36
CA GLN A 389 9.56 -52.69 15.13
C GLN A 389 9.02 -53.91 14.37
N ASN A 390 9.48 -54.17 13.13
CA ASN A 390 8.92 -55.23 12.27
C ASN A 390 9.92 -56.38 11.97
N PRO A 391 10.18 -57.29 12.95
CA PRO A 391 10.97 -58.49 12.70
C PRO A 391 10.17 -59.46 11.80
N ARG A 392 10.63 -59.64 10.56
CA ARG A 392 10.03 -60.60 9.63
C ARG A 392 10.19 -62.03 10.15
N SER A 393 9.14 -62.83 9.92
CA SER A 393 9.07 -64.29 10.11
C SER A 393 10.04 -65.04 9.20
#